data_AF-A0A8J6VHP0-F1
#
_entry.id   AF-A0A8J6VHP0-F1
#
_cell.length_a   1.000
_cell.length_b   1.000
_cell.length_c   1.000
_cell.angle_alpha   90.00
_cell.angle_beta   90.00
_cell.angle_gamma   90.00
#
_symmetry.space_group_name_H-M   'P 1'
#
loop_
_entity.id
_entity.type
_entity.pdbx_description
1 polymer ?
#
loop_
_entity_poly.entity_id
_entity_poly.type
_entity_poly.pdbx_seq_one_letter_code
_entity_poly.pdbx_strand_id
1 'polypeptide(L)'
;ETLKLFEASHKKQAQNFCQYLHKHRHRIVNYDYFQAEGVCSIGSGAVESAIKQIDRRIQISGAQWNRENVPQVLVHRCAYLNGLIGLQN
;
A
#
# COMPACT_ATOMS: atom_id res chain seq x y z
N GLU A 1 -0.99 22.70 9.78
CA GLU A 1 -0.11 22.50 10.95
C GLU A 1 1.23 21.89 10.53
N THR A 2 1.24 20.73 9.87
CA THR A 2 2.46 20.01 9.46
C THR A 2 3.38 20.78 8.52
N LEU A 3 2.87 21.53 7.54
CA LEU A 3 3.72 22.32 6.62
C LEU A 3 4.60 23.34 7.36
N LYS A 4 4.07 23.98 8.40
CA LYS A 4 4.80 24.96 9.21
C LYS A 4 6.01 24.34 9.93
N LEU A 5 5.95 23.06 10.28
CA LEU A 5 7.07 22.34 10.89
C LEU A 5 8.26 22.18 9.93
N PHE A 6 8.01 22.21 8.63
CA PHE A 6 9.03 21.98 7.59
C PHE A 6 9.38 23.24 6.78
N GLU A 7 8.70 24.37 7.00
CA GLU A 7 8.94 25.64 6.28
C GLU A 7 10.38 26.14 6.44
N ALA A 8 10.96 26.04 7.64
CA ALA A 8 12.34 26.46 7.90
C ALA A 8 13.40 25.43 7.45
N SER A 9 13.00 24.25 6.97
CA SER A 9 13.95 23.21 6.58
C SER A 9 14.39 23.36 5.13
N HIS A 10 15.69 23.65 4.93
CA HIS A 10 16.31 23.73 3.60
C HIS A 10 16.65 22.37 2.97
N LYS A 11 16.38 21.26 3.66
CA LYS A 11 16.64 19.92 3.12
C LYS A 11 15.72 19.63 1.93
N LYS A 12 16.29 19.13 0.84
CA LYS A 12 15.54 18.76 -0.39
C LYS A 12 14.35 17.84 -0.10
N GLN A 13 14.50 16.88 0.82
CA GLN A 13 13.42 15.97 1.22
C GLN A 13 12.22 16.71 1.82
N ALA A 14 12.47 17.71 2.67
CA ALA A 14 11.42 18.51 3.29
C ALA A 14 10.71 19.39 2.25
N GLN A 15 11.47 19.98 1.33
CA GLN A 15 10.91 20.76 0.22
C GLN A 15 10.01 19.90 -0.69
N ASN A 16 10.49 18.71 -1.08
CA ASN A 16 9.71 17.76 -1.88
C ASN A 16 8.44 17.32 -1.16
N PHE A 17 8.51 17.06 0.15
CA PHE A 17 7.34 16.71 0.97
C PHE A 17 6.31 17.84 0.99
N CYS A 18 6.74 19.09 1.22
CA CYS A 18 5.84 20.24 1.21
C CYS A 18 5.18 20.46 -0.16
N GLN A 19 5.95 20.33 -1.25
CA GLN A 19 5.43 20.41 -2.61
C GLN A 19 4.42 19.31 -2.91
N TYR A 20 4.69 18.08 -2.48
CA TYR A 20 3.77 16.95 -2.61
C TYR A 20 2.45 17.25 -1.92
N LEU A 21 2.49 17.68 -0.65
CA LEU A 21 1.29 18.05 0.10
C LEU A 21 0.51 19.17 -0.58
N HIS A 22 1.18 20.24 -1.01
CA HIS A 22 0.50 21.34 -1.71
C HIS A 22 -0.18 20.89 -3.00
N LYS A 23 0.51 20.09 -3.82
CA LYS A 23 -0.02 19.59 -5.10
C LYS A 23 -1.20 18.63 -4.90
N HIS A 24 -1.16 17.81 -3.85
CA HIS A 24 -2.07 16.69 -3.67
C HIS A 24 -3.11 16.88 -2.56
N ARG A 25 -3.13 18.02 -1.87
CA ARG A 25 -4.09 18.34 -0.80
C ARG A 25 -5.57 18.02 -1.09
N HIS A 26 -5.99 18.13 -2.36
CA HIS A 26 -7.37 17.88 -2.77
C HIS A 26 -7.73 16.38 -2.86
N ARG A 27 -6.73 15.50 -2.97
CA ARG A 27 -6.91 14.04 -3.06
C ARG A 27 -6.41 13.28 -1.83
N ILE A 28 -5.80 13.99 -0.88
CA ILE A 28 -5.36 13.38 0.38
C ILE A 28 -6.62 13.12 1.21
N VAL A 29 -6.82 11.85 1.56
CA VAL A 29 -7.96 11.38 2.35
C VAL A 29 -7.87 11.97 3.76
N ASN A 30 -9.00 12.40 4.33
CA ASN A 30 -9.07 12.81 5.73
C ASN A 30 -9.17 11.57 6.63
N TYR A 31 -8.01 10.98 6.92
CA TYR A 31 -7.88 9.75 7.71
C TYR A 31 -8.53 9.89 9.10
N ASP A 32 -8.33 11.02 9.78
CA ASP A 32 -8.86 11.25 11.13
C ASP A 32 -10.40 11.20 11.15
N TYR A 33 -11.04 11.88 10.19
CA TYR A 33 -12.49 11.89 10.06
C TYR A 33 -13.05 10.48 9.81
N PHE A 34 -12.52 9.80 8.79
CA PHE A 34 -13.03 8.47 8.44
C PHE A 34 -12.77 7.43 9.54
N GLN A 35 -11.69 7.59 10.32
CA GLN A 35 -11.39 6.73 11.46
C GLN A 35 -12.41 6.95 12.57
N ALA A 36 -12.78 8.20 12.85
CA ALA A 36 -13.83 8.54 13.82
C ALA A 36 -15.21 7.99 13.40
N GLU A 37 -15.53 8.03 12.10
CA GLU A 37 -16.76 7.49 11.53
C GLU A 37 -16.77 5.94 11.44
N GLY A 38 -15.68 5.27 11.81
CA GLY A 38 -15.60 3.81 11.79
C GLY A 38 -15.67 3.22 10.37
N VAL A 39 -15.35 4.00 9.33
CA VAL A 39 -15.36 3.57 7.93
C VAL A 39 -14.13 2.70 7.63
N CYS A 40 -14.08 1.53 8.27
CA CYS A 40 -13.14 0.42 8.10
C CYS A 40 -11.63 0.80 8.13
N SER A 41 -10.75 -0.20 7.98
CA SER A 41 -9.30 -0.10 8.19
C SER A 41 -8.60 0.86 7.21
N ILE A 42 -8.49 2.13 7.60
CA ILE A 42 -7.77 3.15 6.83
C ILE A 42 -6.24 3.06 7.01
N GLY A 43 -5.80 2.14 7.87
CA GLY A 43 -4.39 1.78 7.99
C GLY A 43 -3.92 1.00 6.77
N SER A 44 -2.91 1.52 6.07
CA SER A 44 -2.24 0.80 4.97
C SER A 44 -1.64 -0.54 5.42
N GLY A 45 -1.45 -0.76 6.72
CA GLY A 45 -0.79 -1.94 7.27
C GLY A 45 -1.38 -3.28 6.83
N ALA A 46 -2.71 -3.39 6.71
CA ALA A 46 -3.34 -4.63 6.22
C ALA A 46 -3.03 -4.85 4.73
N VAL A 47 -3.11 -3.79 3.92
CA VAL A 47 -2.79 -3.82 2.48
C VAL A 47 -1.31 -4.12 2.26
N GLU A 48 -0.43 -3.42 2.96
CA GLU A 48 1.03 -3.64 2.91
C GLU A 48 1.41 -5.04 3.37
N SER A 49 0.78 -5.56 4.42
CA SER A 49 1.00 -6.93 4.91
C SER A 49 0.57 -7.96 3.85
N ALA A 50 -0.60 -7.78 3.23
CA ALA A 50 -1.07 -8.64 2.16
C ALA A 50 -0.11 -8.63 0.96
N ILE A 51 0.34 -7.44 0.52
CA ILE A 51 1.33 -7.29 -0.55
C ILE A 51 2.63 -8.02 -0.19
N LYS A 52 3.15 -7.85 1.04
CA LYS A 52 4.38 -8.54 1.50
C LYS A 52 4.22 -10.06 1.53
N GLN A 53 3.05 -10.57 1.89
CA GLN A 53 2.77 -12.01 1.89
C GLN A 53 2.71 -12.61 0.48
N ILE A 54 2.20 -11.85 -0.49
CA ILE A 54 2.24 -12.22 -1.91
C ILE A 54 3.69 -12.18 -2.39
N ASP A 55 4.38 -11.06 -2.19
CA ASP A 55 5.73 -10.78 -2.69
C ASP A 55 6.75 -11.85 -2.26
N ARG A 56 6.76 -12.20 -0.97
CA ARG A 56 7.62 -13.24 -0.39
C ARG A 56 7.48 -14.61 -1.07
N ARG A 57 6.36 -14.87 -1.73
CA ARG A 57 6.04 -16.18 -2.33
C ARG A 57 6.18 -16.18 -3.84
N ILE A 58 6.21 -15.01 -4.48
CA ILE A 58 6.39 -14.88 -5.93
C ILE A 58 7.83 -14.47 -6.30
N GLN A 59 8.59 -13.86 -5.39
CA GLN A 59 9.99 -13.54 -5.65
C GLN A 59 10.88 -14.75 -5.36
N ILE A 60 11.36 -15.38 -6.42
CA ILE A 60 12.37 -16.44 -6.36
C ILE A 60 13.67 -15.87 -6.92
N SER A 61 14.75 -15.93 -6.14
CA SER A 61 16.05 -15.41 -6.56
C SER A 61 16.51 -16.06 -7.87
N GLY A 62 16.88 -15.25 -8.85
CA GLY A 62 17.32 -15.71 -10.18
C GLY A 62 16.18 -16.06 -11.14
N ALA A 63 14.92 -16.02 -10.72
CA ALA A 63 13.77 -16.25 -11.60
C ALA A 63 13.28 -14.94 -12.24
N GLN A 64 12.73 -15.06 -13.45
CA GLN A 64 12.00 -13.99 -14.12
C GLN A 64 10.60 -14.47 -14.49
N TRP A 65 9.65 -13.54 -14.49
CA TRP A 65 8.26 -13.82 -14.84
C TRP A 65 8.03 -13.63 -16.33
N ASN A 66 7.35 -14.58 -16.97
CA ASN A 66 6.62 -14.27 -18.20
C ASN A 66 5.40 -13.41 -17.82
N ARG A 67 5.30 -12.20 -18.39
CA ARG A 67 4.21 -11.23 -18.13
C ARG A 67 2.82 -11.85 -18.31
N GLU A 68 2.66 -12.76 -19.26
CA GLU A 68 1.39 -13.43 -19.57
C GLU A 68 0.89 -14.30 -18.40
N ASN A 69 1.81 -14.85 -17.60
CA ASN A 69 1.48 -15.77 -16.50
C ASN A 69 1.23 -15.04 -15.17
N VAL A 70 1.64 -13.77 -15.05
CA VAL A 70 1.53 -12.99 -13.81
C VAL A 70 0.09 -12.91 -13.30
N PRO A 71 -0.94 -12.59 -14.12
CA PRO A 71 -2.31 -12.48 -13.63
C PRO A 71 -2.81 -13.79 -13.00
N GLN A 72 -2.55 -14.94 -13.64
CA GLN A 72 -2.99 -16.24 -13.13
C GLN A 72 -2.39 -16.55 -11.76
N VAL A 73 -1.09 -16.32 -11.60
CA VAL A 73 -0.39 -16.58 -10.33
C VAL A 73 -0.90 -15.67 -9.21
N LEU A 74 -1.12 -14.40 -9.50
CA LEU A 74 -1.69 -13.46 -8.53
C LEU A 74 -3.10 -13.87 -8.10
N VAL A 75 -3.96 -14.30 -9.04
CA VAL A 75 -5.31 -14.80 -8.75
C VAL A 75 -5.25 -16.00 -7.81
N HIS A 76 -4.42 -17.00 -8.12
CA HIS A 76 -4.28 -18.17 -7.26
C HIS A 76 -3.78 -17.81 -5.86
N ARG A 77 -2.83 -16.87 -5.74
CA ARG A 77 -2.31 -16.43 -4.45
C ARG A 77 -3.37 -15.68 -3.64
N CYS A 78 -4.13 -14.80 -4.27
CA CYS A 78 -5.24 -14.10 -3.62
C CYS A 78 -6.32 -15.08 -3.17
N ALA A 79 -6.68 -16.04 -4.02
CA ALA A 79 -7.67 -17.06 -3.69
C ALA A 79 -7.23 -17.92 -2.48
N TYR A 80 -5.94 -18.32 -2.43
CA TYR A 80 -5.39 -19.03 -1.27
C TYR A 80 -5.42 -18.19 0.02
N LEU A 81 -4.97 -16.93 -0.03
CA LEU A 81 -4.96 -16.05 1.15
C LEU A 81 -6.37 -15.74 1.66
N ASN A 82 -7.36 -15.75 0.77
CA ASN A 82 -8.77 -15.59 1.10
C ASN A 82 -9.47 -16.91 1.47
N GLY A 83 -8.75 -18.03 1.56
CA GLY A 83 -9.33 -19.34 1.89
C GLY A 83 -10.24 -19.95 0.82
N LEU A 84 -10.25 -19.41 -0.40
CA LEU A 84 -11.09 -19.88 -1.51
C LEU A 84 -10.54 -21.17 -2.16
N ILE A 85 -9.31 -21.54 -1.83
CA ILE A 85 -8.63 -22.76 -2.30
C ILE A 85 -7.92 -23.37 -1.10
N GLY A 86 -8.15 -24.66 -0.84
CA GLY A 86 -7.44 -25.41 0.20
C GLY A 86 -8.18 -25.62 1.52
N LEU A 87 -9.41 -25.11 1.69
CA LEU A 87 -10.33 -25.62 2.71
C LEU A 87 -10.95 -26.94 2.22
N GLN A 88 -10.17 -28.01 2.25
CA GLN A 88 -10.72 -29.34 2.45
C GLN A 88 -10.73 -29.58 3.96
N ASN A 89 -11.92 -29.85 4.51
CA ASN A 89 -12.12 -30.26 5.90
C ASN A 89 -11.21 -31.42 6.29
#